data_AF-A0A8X6YD30-F1
#
_entry.id   AF-A0A8X6YD30-F1
#
_cell.length_a   1.000
_cell.length_b   1.000
_cell.length_c   1.000
_cell.angle_alpha   90.00
_cell.angle_beta   90.00
_cell.angle_gamma   90.00
#
_symmetry.space_group_name_H-M   'P 1'
#
loop_
_entity.id
_entity.type
_entity.pdbx_description
1 polymer ?
#
loop_
_entity_poly.entity_id
_entity_poly.type
_entity_poly.pdbx_seq_one_letter_code
_entity_poly.pdbx_strand_id
1 'polypeptide(L)'
;MGYFYILPDMIGGNNYGSVDGSLPDRELYIRWLQASVFLPVLQFSIAPWDYDDEVIAIAKKMVELHEKYANHMLKAAMDATNSGKPIIRPLWWIAPDDTEALKSDSQFLVGDDILVAPVIAKGKKKRKHIFT
;
A
#
# COMPACT_ATOMS: atom_id res chain seq x y z
N MET A 1 -4.77 20.08 -8.67
CA MET A 1 -3.98 20.12 -7.42
C MET A 1 -3.90 18.69 -6.89
N GLY A 2 -2.72 18.10 -6.89
CA GLY A 2 -2.46 16.73 -6.48
C GLY A 2 -1.09 16.27 -6.99
N TYR A 3 -0.43 15.38 -6.27
CA TYR A 3 0.82 14.77 -6.73
C TYR A 3 0.49 13.58 -7.64
N PHE A 4 0.98 13.61 -8.88
CA PHE A 4 0.71 12.54 -9.85
C PHE A 4 1.48 11.25 -9.51
N TYR A 5 2.62 11.43 -8.85
CA TYR A 5 3.51 10.39 -8.36
C TYR A 5 3.53 10.40 -6.85
N ILE A 6 3.64 9.20 -6.27
CA ILE A 6 3.81 9.01 -4.84
C ILE A 6 4.94 8.02 -4.59
N LEU A 7 5.74 8.30 -3.58
CA LEU A 7 6.62 7.33 -2.97
C LEU A 7 6.05 7.06 -1.57
N PRO A 8 5.59 5.84 -1.29
CA PRO A 8 5.19 5.50 0.08
C PRO A 8 6.40 5.53 1.00
N ASP A 9 6.16 5.84 2.27
CA ASP A 9 7.21 5.76 3.28
C ASP A 9 7.70 4.31 3.47
N MET A 10 8.92 4.18 4.00
CA MET A 10 9.60 2.91 4.17
C MET A 10 8.85 1.98 5.13
N ILE A 11 8.77 0.70 4.77
CA ILE A 11 8.18 -0.36 5.58
C ILE A 11 9.05 -0.58 6.82
N GLY A 12 8.45 -0.38 7.99
CA GLY A 12 9.14 -0.32 9.27
C GLY A 12 9.30 1.10 9.82
N GLY A 13 8.93 2.12 9.04
CA GLY A 13 9.04 3.54 9.40
C GLY A 13 10.49 4.02 9.47
N ASN A 14 10.69 5.23 9.98
CA ASN A 14 12.02 5.81 10.14
C ASN A 14 12.77 5.24 11.36
N ASN A 15 13.19 3.98 11.27
CA ASN A 15 13.94 3.31 12.31
C ASN A 15 15.42 3.75 12.30
N TYR A 16 15.69 4.97 12.77
CA TYR A 16 17.04 5.51 12.98
C TYR A 16 17.74 4.90 14.21
N GLY A 17 17.48 3.62 14.50
CA GLY A 17 17.59 3.10 15.85
C GLY A 17 16.55 3.79 16.71
N SER A 18 15.37 3.18 16.86
CA SER A 18 14.42 3.52 17.91
C SER A 18 15.16 3.83 19.21
N VAL A 19 14.64 4.76 20.02
CA VAL A 19 15.32 5.24 21.25
C VAL A 19 15.72 4.07 22.19
N ASP A 20 15.08 2.90 22.02
CA ASP A 20 15.34 1.63 22.70
C ASP A 20 15.81 0.47 21.79
N GLY A 21 15.97 0.68 20.47
CA GLY A 21 16.31 -0.35 19.50
C GLY A 21 15.17 -1.35 19.21
N SER A 22 13.95 -1.09 19.69
CA SER A 22 12.80 -1.96 19.46
C SER A 22 12.32 -1.92 18.00
N LEU A 23 11.93 -3.10 17.50
CA LEU A 23 11.24 -3.24 16.23
C LEU A 23 9.75 -2.89 16.40
N PRO A 24 9.07 -2.37 15.36
CA PRO A 24 7.62 -2.28 15.33
C PRO A 24 6.94 -3.62 15.66
N ASP A 25 5.70 -3.55 16.16
CA ASP A 25 4.89 -4.75 16.35
C ASP A 25 4.83 -5.57 15.04
N ARG A 26 5.06 -6.88 15.16
CA ARG A 26 5.10 -7.80 14.03
C ARG A 26 3.87 -7.71 13.14
N GLU A 27 2.67 -7.59 13.71
CA GLU A 27 1.44 -7.45 12.94
C GLU A 27 1.46 -6.13 12.16
N LEU A 28 1.88 -5.03 12.81
CA LEU A 28 1.98 -3.73 12.15
C LEU A 28 2.93 -3.77 10.95
N TYR A 29 4.12 -4.36 11.10
CA TYR A 29 5.09 -4.49 10.01
C TYR A 29 4.50 -5.26 8.82
N ILE A 30 3.87 -6.41 9.08
CA ILE A 30 3.22 -7.22 8.05
C ILE A 30 2.09 -6.44 7.36
N ARG A 31 1.23 -5.75 8.12
CA ARG A 31 0.10 -4.98 7.57
C ARG A 31 0.58 -3.79 6.75
N TRP A 32 1.65 -3.14 7.17
CA TRP A 32 2.27 -2.05 6.41
C TRP A 32 2.78 -2.56 5.07
N LEU A 33 3.54 -3.67 5.05
CA LEU A 33 4.00 -4.29 3.81
C LEU A 33 2.84 -4.65 2.88
N GLN A 34 1.78 -5.26 3.43
CA GLN A 34 0.58 -5.61 2.66
C GLN A 34 -0.15 -4.39 2.09
N ALA A 35 -0.19 -3.27 2.80
CA ALA A 35 -0.77 -2.02 2.31
C ALA A 35 0.08 -1.38 1.20
N SER A 36 1.40 -1.49 1.29
CA SER A 36 2.34 -0.93 0.31
C SER A 36 2.49 -1.76 -0.95
N VAL A 37 2.06 -3.03 -0.98
CA VAL A 37 2.34 -3.98 -2.07
C VAL A 37 1.87 -3.52 -3.46
N PHE A 38 0.84 -2.67 -3.52
CA PHE A 38 0.30 -2.11 -4.78
C PHE A 38 0.64 -0.63 -4.97
N LEU A 39 1.46 -0.05 -4.10
CA LEU A 39 2.00 1.30 -4.28
C LEU A 39 3.25 1.23 -5.17
N PRO A 40 3.64 2.34 -5.85
CA PRO A 40 4.61 2.28 -6.95
C PRO A 40 6.00 1.74 -6.60
N VAL A 41 6.39 1.76 -5.32
CA VAL A 41 7.69 1.31 -4.84
C VAL A 41 7.54 0.61 -3.50
N LEU A 42 8.26 -0.49 -3.31
CA LEU A 42 8.50 -1.10 -2.00
C LEU A 42 9.90 -0.70 -1.51
N GLN A 43 9.96 -0.05 -0.36
CA GLN A 43 11.20 0.32 0.30
C GLN A 43 11.18 -0.18 1.74
N PHE A 44 12.19 -0.93 2.15
CA PHE A 44 12.31 -1.45 3.51
C PHE A 44 13.35 -0.63 4.28
N SER A 45 12.95 -0.10 5.44
CA SER A 45 13.89 0.49 6.41
C SER A 45 14.32 -0.54 7.47
N ILE A 46 13.43 -1.47 7.79
CA ILE A 46 13.70 -2.64 8.63
C ILE A 46 13.59 -3.87 7.75
N ALA A 47 14.59 -4.74 7.77
CA ALA A 47 14.58 -5.90 6.92
C ALA A 47 13.65 -6.98 7.49
N PRO A 48 12.96 -7.77 6.63
CA PRO A 48 12.08 -8.83 7.11
C PRO A 48 12.79 -9.88 7.98
N TRP A 49 14.08 -10.09 7.75
CA TRP A 49 14.91 -11.06 8.50
C TRP A 49 15.34 -10.57 9.89
N ASP A 50 15.08 -9.32 10.24
CA ASP A 50 15.24 -8.84 11.62
C ASP A 50 14.14 -9.36 12.55
N TYR A 51 13.09 -9.99 12.00
CA TYR A 51 11.99 -10.62 12.73
C TYR A 51 12.15 -12.16 12.81
N ASP A 52 11.30 -12.91 12.10
CA ASP A 52 11.19 -14.37 12.15
C ASP A 52 10.92 -14.97 10.76
N ASP A 53 11.05 -16.30 10.65
CA ASP A 53 10.85 -17.03 9.39
C ASP A 53 9.47 -16.81 8.76
N GLU A 54 8.44 -16.58 9.57
CA GLU A 54 7.09 -16.33 9.08
C GLU A 54 6.98 -14.93 8.47
N VAL A 55 7.60 -13.90 9.06
CA VAL A 55 7.71 -12.55 8.45
C VAL A 55 8.48 -12.61 7.14
N ILE A 56 9.60 -13.36 7.10
CA ILE A 56 10.39 -13.55 5.86
C ILE A 56 9.53 -14.19 4.77
N ALA A 57 8.80 -15.26 5.09
CA ALA A 57 7.95 -15.96 4.13
C ALA A 57 6.82 -15.07 3.59
N ILE A 58 6.17 -14.30 4.48
CA ILE A 58 5.15 -13.33 4.08
C ILE A 58 5.76 -12.24 3.19
N ALA A 59 6.94 -11.72 3.55
CA ALA A 59 7.58 -10.66 2.81
C ALA A 59 7.96 -11.10 1.40
N LYS A 60 8.54 -12.30 1.24
CA LYS A 60 8.82 -12.90 -0.07
C LYS A 60 7.56 -12.97 -0.93
N LYS A 61 6.46 -13.49 -0.38
CA LYS A 61 5.18 -13.56 -1.08
C LYS A 61 4.65 -12.18 -1.51
N MET A 62 4.82 -11.15 -0.67
CA MET A 62 4.40 -9.78 -1.01
C MET A 62 5.30 -9.16 -2.09
N VAL A 63 6.61 -9.39 -2.05
CA VAL A 63 7.53 -8.92 -3.10
C VAL A 63 7.20 -9.58 -4.44
N GLU A 64 7.00 -10.91 -4.47
CA GLU A 64 6.56 -11.62 -5.68
C GLU A 64 5.22 -11.08 -6.22
N LEU A 65 4.29 -10.74 -5.32
CA LEU A 65 3.02 -10.13 -5.69
C LEU A 65 3.24 -8.73 -6.29
N HIS A 66 4.09 -7.90 -5.68
CA HIS A 66 4.42 -6.58 -6.20
C HIS A 66 5.04 -6.66 -7.59
N GLU A 67 6.01 -7.56 -7.79
CA GLU A 67 6.64 -7.81 -9.09
C GLU A 67 5.60 -8.22 -10.15
N LYS A 68 4.68 -9.13 -9.79
CA LYS A 68 3.60 -9.55 -10.69
C LYS A 68 2.73 -8.39 -11.17
N TYR A 69 2.50 -7.39 -10.31
CA TYR A 69 1.66 -6.23 -10.64
C TYR A 69 2.44 -4.98 -11.05
N ALA A 70 3.78 -5.02 -11.09
CA ALA A 70 4.65 -3.90 -11.43
C ALA A 70 4.28 -3.23 -12.77
N ASN A 71 3.89 -4.02 -13.76
CA ASN A 71 3.46 -3.51 -15.06
C ASN A 71 2.18 -2.65 -14.99
N HIS A 72 1.25 -2.93 -14.06
CA HIS A 72 0.06 -2.09 -13.85
C HIS A 72 0.44 -0.73 -13.25
N MET A 73 1.33 -0.73 -12.25
CA MET A 73 1.84 0.49 -11.63
C MET A 73 2.63 1.34 -12.64
N LEU A 74 3.44 0.70 -13.47
CA LEU A 74 4.18 1.37 -14.54
C LEU A 74 3.24 1.97 -15.59
N LYS A 75 2.20 1.23 -16.01
CA LYS A 75 1.17 1.75 -16.92
C LYS A 75 0.45 2.97 -16.32
N ALA A 76 0.10 2.91 -15.05
CA ALA A 76 -0.51 4.04 -14.35
C ALA A 76 0.44 5.25 -14.26
N ALA A 77 1.74 5.03 -14.07
CA ALA A 77 2.76 6.08 -14.10
C ALA A 77 2.91 6.74 -15.48
N MET A 78 2.85 5.93 -16.55
CA MET A 78 2.85 6.45 -17.92
C MET A 78 1.59 7.27 -18.22
N ASP A 79 0.41 6.81 -17.81
CA ASP A 79 -0.83 7.59 -17.91
C ASP A 79 -0.70 8.91 -17.13
N ALA A 80 -0.18 8.85 -15.90
CA ALA A 80 0.02 10.03 -15.05
C ALA A 80 0.90 11.10 -15.72
N THR A 81 1.96 10.70 -16.45
CA THR A 81 2.81 11.62 -17.21
C THR A 81 2.04 12.37 -18.29
N ASN A 82 1.17 11.66 -19.01
CA ASN A 82 0.50 12.19 -20.20
C ASN A 82 -0.78 12.96 -19.85
N SER A 83 -1.57 12.46 -18.91
CA SER A 83 -2.91 12.96 -18.59
C SER A 83 -2.97 13.78 -17.30
N GLY A 84 -1.96 13.70 -16.44
CA GLY A 84 -1.98 14.30 -15.10
C GLY A 84 -2.95 13.62 -14.14
N LYS A 85 -3.42 12.39 -14.43
CA LYS A 85 -4.19 11.61 -13.45
C LYS A 85 -3.23 10.95 -12.46
N PRO A 86 -3.46 11.02 -11.14
CA PRO A 86 -2.55 10.40 -10.19
C PRO A 86 -2.56 8.87 -10.31
N ILE A 87 -1.42 8.23 -9.99
CA ILE A 87 -1.31 6.75 -9.99
C ILE A 87 -2.27 6.15 -8.97
N ILE A 88 -2.29 6.72 -7.77
CA ILE A 88 -3.16 6.32 -6.67
C ILE A 88 -4.35 7.25 -6.62
N ARG A 89 -5.55 6.69 -6.70
CA ARG A 89 -6.80 7.47 -6.79
C ARG A 89 -7.73 7.10 -5.65
N PRO A 90 -8.45 8.06 -5.05
CA PRO A 90 -9.50 7.77 -4.09
C PRO A 90 -10.70 7.12 -4.79
N LEU A 91 -11.56 6.41 -4.05
CA LEU A 91 -12.70 5.69 -4.63
C LEU A 91 -13.70 6.61 -5.34
N TRP A 92 -13.91 7.81 -4.82
CA TRP A 92 -14.79 8.80 -5.46
C TRP A 92 -14.32 9.21 -6.86
N TRP A 93 -13.10 8.84 -7.27
CA TRP A 93 -12.61 9.08 -8.62
C TRP A 93 -13.43 8.36 -9.70
N ILE A 94 -13.91 7.15 -9.40
CA ILE A 94 -14.77 6.36 -10.32
C ILE A 94 -16.24 6.38 -9.90
N ALA A 95 -16.53 6.78 -8.65
CA ALA A 95 -17.88 6.85 -8.09
C ALA A 95 -18.11 8.18 -7.34
N PRO A 96 -18.18 9.32 -8.06
CA PRO A 96 -18.24 10.64 -7.45
C PRO A 96 -19.52 10.91 -6.66
N ASP A 97 -20.62 10.25 -7.03
CA ASP A 97 -21.94 10.42 -6.41
C ASP A 97 -22.20 9.40 -5.27
N ASP A 98 -21.28 8.45 -5.04
CA ASP A 98 -21.40 7.47 -3.96
C ASP A 98 -20.94 8.09 -2.63
N THR A 99 -21.88 8.25 -1.69
CA THR A 99 -21.62 8.85 -0.38
C THR A 99 -20.64 8.08 0.49
N GLU A 100 -20.50 6.76 0.28
CA GLU A 100 -19.53 5.93 0.98
C GLU A 100 -18.15 6.02 0.35
N ALA A 101 -18.07 6.08 -1.00
CA ALA A 101 -16.82 6.34 -1.71
C ALA A 101 -16.19 7.69 -1.32
N LEU A 102 -17.02 8.73 -1.12
CA LEU A 102 -16.59 10.05 -0.67
C LEU A 102 -16.01 10.06 0.75
N LYS A 103 -16.42 9.12 1.62
CA LYS A 103 -15.94 9.01 3.00
C LYS A 103 -14.76 8.05 3.16
N SER A 104 -14.41 7.29 2.11
CA SER A 104 -13.42 6.23 2.21
C SER A 104 -12.00 6.80 2.32
N ASP A 105 -11.34 6.50 3.44
CA ASP A 105 -9.94 6.86 3.74
C ASP A 105 -8.99 5.64 3.79
N SER A 106 -9.55 4.44 3.67
CA SER A 106 -8.84 3.17 3.91
C SER A 106 -8.78 2.27 2.68
N GLN A 107 -9.22 2.76 1.52
CA GLN A 107 -9.17 2.06 0.24
C GLN A 107 -8.71 3.03 -0.83
N PHE A 108 -8.04 2.51 -1.84
CA PHE A 108 -7.56 3.30 -2.95
C PHE A 108 -7.56 2.47 -4.23
N LEU A 109 -7.58 3.17 -5.36
CA LEU A 109 -7.40 2.59 -6.68
C LEU A 109 -5.94 2.77 -7.10
N VAL A 110 -5.42 1.84 -7.88
CA VAL A 110 -4.19 1.99 -8.65
C VAL A 110 -4.59 2.03 -10.12
N GLY A 111 -4.39 3.17 -10.77
CA GLY A 111 -4.98 3.43 -12.08
C GLY A 111 -6.51 3.33 -12.03
N ASP A 112 -7.09 2.63 -13.00
CA ASP A 112 -8.55 2.44 -13.13
C ASP A 112 -9.00 0.99 -12.90
N ASP A 113 -8.05 0.06 -12.69
CA ASP A 113 -8.29 -1.39 -12.81
C ASP A 113 -8.02 -2.18 -11.52
N ILE A 114 -7.38 -1.58 -10.51
CA ILE A 114 -7.07 -2.26 -9.25
C ILE A 114 -7.64 -1.48 -8.08
N LEU A 115 -8.56 -2.10 -7.33
CA LEU A 115 -9.01 -1.63 -6.02
C LEU A 115 -8.22 -2.33 -4.91
N VAL A 116 -7.61 -1.55 -4.02
CA VAL A 116 -6.82 -2.03 -2.90
C VAL A 116 -7.52 -1.68 -1.60
N ALA A 117 -7.77 -2.71 -0.78
CA ALA A 117 -8.45 -2.59 0.50
C ALA A 117 -7.65 -3.32 1.59
N PRO A 118 -6.58 -2.72 2.14
CA PRO A 118 -5.74 -3.37 3.13
C PRO A 118 -6.46 -3.52 4.48
N VAL A 119 -6.09 -4.53 5.26
CA VAL A 119 -6.52 -4.67 6.66
C VAL A 119 -5.56 -3.86 7.54
N ILE A 120 -6.07 -2.77 8.13
CA ILE A 120 -5.25 -1.79 8.87
C ILE A 120 -5.53 -1.74 10.38
N ALA A 121 -6.55 -2.47 10.85
CA ALA A 121 -6.91 -2.51 12.27
C ALA A 121 -6.24 -3.69 12.98
N LYS A 122 -5.57 -3.41 14.11
CA LYS A 122 -4.86 -4.41 14.92
C LYS A 122 -5.79 -5.58 15.33
N GLY A 123 -5.27 -6.80 15.26
CA GLY A 123 -5.97 -8.03 15.60
C GLY A 123 -7.06 -8.44 14.61
N LYS A 124 -7.28 -7.72 13.51
CA LYS A 124 -8.30 -8.07 12.51
C LYS A 124 -7.71 -8.95 11.42
N LYS A 125 -8.50 -9.94 10.99
CA LYS A 125 -8.17 -10.85 9.86
C LYS A 125 -9.03 -10.62 8.63
N LYS A 126 -10.07 -9.79 8.74
CA LYS A 126 -11.02 -9.45 7.68
C LYS A 126 -11.45 -8.00 7.82
N ARG A 127 -11.85 -7.39 6.70
CA ARG A 127 -12.47 -6.07 6.66
C ARG A 127 -13.67 -6.08 5.73
N LYS A 128 -14.58 -5.11 5.91
CA LYS A 128 -15.53 -4.73 4.85
C LYS A 128 -14.81 -3.79 3.89
N HIS A 129 -15.19 -3.85 2.62
CA HIS A 129 -14.71 -2.96 1.58
C HIS A 129 -15.93 -2.41 0.83
N ILE A 130 -15.74 -1.27 0.17
CA ILE A 130 -16.81 -0.62 -0.58
C ILE A 130 -16.70 -1.15 -2.00
N PHE A 131 -17.80 -1.69 -2.52
CA PHE A 131 -17.93 -1.99 -3.94
C PHE A 131 -18.56 -0.75 -4.59
N THR A 132 -17.82 -0.16 -5.51
CA THR A 132 -18.25 0.95 -6.37
C THR A 132 -18.45 0.44 -7.79
#